data_AF-K6V014-F1
#
_entry.id   AF-K6V014-F1
#
_cell.length_a   1.000
_cell.length_b   1.000
_cell.length_c   1.000
_cell.angle_alpha   90.00
_cell.angle_beta   90.00
_cell.angle_gamma   90.00
#
_symmetry.space_group_name_H-M   'P 1'
#
loop_
_entity.id
_entity.type
_entity.pdbx_description
1 polymer ?
#
loop_
_entity_poly.entity_id
_entity_poly.type
_entity_poly.pdbx_seq_one_letter_code
_entity_poly.pdbx_strand_id
1 'polypeptide(L)'
;MRPPPLRRARLGATLCAIVAVVVSGCAIGPDTGPDVVTGGGGGGAAPSSSSATPEPPMIEAPKTDLTWTECARATATRYGVTAPAGVTVECAELDTPIDPDRPTATTLTVALTRARVTDTPPDAAPVVLTAGTDVPSSRALLLLARGPGRSLLTQHPVVAVDRRGTPTSSPLDCMTRFERSAMATNGLAGNASMPQSERIDRLARAAASASDGCNETLSPNQLDFGVAFAAADLEALRIRWGVAHLALLGLGEGSDVVLAYAADYAG
;
A
#
# COMPACT_ATOMS: atom_id res chain seq x y z
N MET A 1 24.10 54.27 -62.26
CA MET A 1 24.28 53.19 -61.27
C MET A 1 23.09 52.23 -61.40
N ARG A 2 23.33 50.96 -61.75
CA ARG A 2 22.28 49.93 -61.92
C ARG A 2 21.77 49.47 -60.56
N PRO A 3 20.46 49.37 -60.30
CA PRO A 3 19.95 48.79 -59.05
C PRO A 3 20.21 47.27 -59.02
N PRO A 4 20.50 46.69 -57.84
CA PRO A 4 20.71 45.25 -57.69
C PRO A 4 19.38 44.46 -57.83
N PRO A 5 19.44 43.18 -58.21
CA PRO A 5 18.27 42.42 -58.62
C PRO A 5 17.44 41.94 -57.43
N LEU A 6 16.14 42.27 -57.45
CA LEU A 6 15.06 41.86 -56.52
C LEU A 6 14.86 40.33 -56.36
N ARG A 7 15.61 39.49 -57.10
CA ARG A 7 15.46 38.03 -57.07
C ARG A 7 16.06 37.36 -55.84
N ARG A 8 17.10 37.92 -55.21
CA ARG A 8 17.73 37.33 -54.02
C ARG A 8 16.89 37.50 -52.75
N ALA A 9 16.13 38.60 -52.66
CA ALA A 9 15.25 38.87 -51.52
C ALA A 9 14.04 37.90 -51.47
N ARG A 10 13.53 37.46 -52.63
CA ARG A 10 12.37 36.56 -52.70
C ARG A 10 12.70 35.12 -52.29
N LEU A 11 13.92 34.63 -52.54
CA LEU A 11 14.37 33.30 -52.11
C LEU A 11 14.65 33.23 -50.60
N GLY A 12 15.20 34.28 -50.00
CA GLY A 12 15.42 34.32 -48.55
C GLY A 12 14.10 34.31 -47.76
N ALA A 13 13.10 35.05 -48.23
CA ALA A 13 11.79 35.10 -47.59
C ALA A 13 11.02 33.77 -47.65
N THR A 14 11.14 33.01 -48.75
CA THR A 14 10.49 31.69 -48.87
C THR A 14 11.17 30.62 -48.02
N LEU A 15 12.50 30.67 -47.88
CA LEU A 15 13.23 29.73 -47.04
C LEU A 15 12.96 29.95 -45.54
N CYS A 16 12.87 31.21 -45.09
CA CYS A 16 12.50 31.52 -43.70
C CYS A 16 11.05 31.12 -43.37
N ALA A 17 10.11 31.23 -44.32
CA ALA A 17 8.73 30.80 -44.12
C ALA A 17 8.61 29.28 -43.96
N ILE A 18 9.38 28.49 -44.72
CA ILE A 18 9.38 27.02 -44.63
C ILE A 18 9.99 26.55 -43.31
N VAL A 19 11.08 27.19 -42.83
CA VAL A 19 11.69 26.84 -41.53
C VAL A 19 10.76 27.18 -40.35
N ALA A 20 10.00 28.28 -40.40
CA ALA A 20 9.04 28.63 -39.35
C ALA A 20 7.84 27.65 -39.26
N VAL A 21 7.43 27.07 -40.40
CA VAL A 21 6.34 26.06 -40.44
C VAL A 21 6.83 24.70 -39.93
N VAL A 22 8.10 24.34 -40.11
CA VAL A 22 8.64 23.04 -39.65
C VAL A 22 8.95 23.04 -38.14
N VAL A 23 9.31 24.19 -37.54
CA VAL A 23 9.64 24.27 -36.09
C VAL A 23 8.40 24.32 -35.19
N SER A 24 7.20 24.58 -35.72
CA SER A 24 5.94 24.55 -34.97
C SER A 24 5.28 23.17 -34.88
N GLY A 25 5.90 22.13 -35.46
CA GLY A 25 5.33 20.77 -35.55
C GLY A 25 5.54 19.84 -34.34
N CYS A 26 6.24 20.25 -33.28
CA CYS A 26 6.48 19.41 -32.09
C CYS A 26 5.90 19.99 -30.79
N ALA A 27 4.89 20.87 -30.88
CA ALA A 27 4.02 21.09 -29.75
C ALA A 27 3.00 19.95 -29.73
N ILE A 28 3.20 18.99 -28.82
CA ILE A 28 2.09 18.18 -28.31
C ILE A 28 1.07 19.21 -27.82
N GLY A 29 0.01 19.39 -28.61
CA GLY A 29 -1.11 20.25 -28.23
C GLY A 29 -1.63 19.82 -26.87
N PRO A 30 -2.39 20.68 -26.17
CA PRO A 30 -2.92 20.33 -24.85
C PRO A 30 -3.58 18.95 -24.96
N ASP A 31 -3.05 17.99 -24.22
CA ASP A 31 -3.60 16.64 -24.12
C ASP A 31 -4.99 16.81 -23.51
N THR A 32 -6.00 16.91 -24.37
CA THR A 32 -7.38 16.84 -23.97
C THR A 32 -7.54 15.41 -23.53
N GLY A 33 -7.32 15.16 -22.24
CA GLY A 33 -7.43 13.84 -21.63
C GLY A 33 -8.67 13.09 -22.11
N PRO A 34 -8.73 11.76 -21.87
CA PRO A 34 -9.67 10.85 -22.53
C PRO A 34 -11.07 11.46 -22.63
N ASP A 35 -11.69 11.36 -23.81
CA ASP A 35 -12.99 11.95 -24.15
C ASP A 35 -14.01 11.70 -23.03
N VAL A 36 -14.06 12.63 -22.07
CA VAL A 36 -15.08 12.62 -21.05
C VAL A 36 -16.28 13.19 -21.78
N VAL A 37 -17.27 12.34 -22.04
CA VAL A 37 -18.57 12.74 -22.55
C VAL A 37 -19.16 13.77 -21.59
N THR A 38 -18.84 15.04 -21.82
CA THR A 38 -19.52 16.17 -21.21
C THR A 38 -20.84 16.26 -21.96
N GLY A 39 -21.84 15.55 -21.43
CA GLY A 39 -23.15 15.36 -22.04
C GLY A 39 -23.75 16.70 -22.48
N GLY A 40 -23.78 16.93 -23.78
CA GLY A 40 -24.22 18.19 -24.35
C GLY A 40 -24.39 18.15 -25.87
N GLY A 41 -24.96 17.08 -26.41
CA GLY A 41 -25.43 17.09 -27.80
C GLY A 41 -25.25 15.78 -28.57
N GLY A 42 -26.27 14.92 -28.52
CA GLY A 42 -26.36 13.75 -29.40
C GLY A 42 -27.67 13.02 -29.16
N GLY A 43 -28.66 13.23 -30.02
CA GLY A 43 -30.02 12.66 -29.95
C GLY A 43 -30.10 11.15 -30.21
N GLY A 44 -29.15 10.36 -29.71
CA GLY A 44 -29.30 8.91 -29.56
C GLY A 44 -29.84 8.63 -28.17
N ALA A 45 -30.83 7.74 -28.04
CA ALA A 45 -31.23 7.24 -26.73
C ALA A 45 -29.98 6.72 -26.02
N ALA A 46 -29.62 7.37 -24.90
CA ALA A 46 -28.54 6.91 -24.05
C ALA A 46 -28.77 5.43 -23.76
N PRO A 47 -27.73 4.56 -23.80
CA PRO A 47 -27.90 3.20 -23.31
C PRO A 47 -28.50 3.33 -21.91
N SER A 48 -29.67 2.73 -21.69
CA SER A 48 -30.34 2.74 -20.40
C SER A 48 -29.37 2.15 -19.40
N SER A 49 -28.64 3.03 -18.71
CA SER A 49 -27.79 2.66 -17.61
C SER A 49 -28.76 2.15 -16.57
N SER A 50 -28.66 0.86 -16.25
CA SER A 50 -29.47 0.26 -15.21
C SER A 50 -29.34 1.14 -13.96
N SER A 51 -30.45 1.75 -13.56
CA SER A 51 -30.52 2.65 -12.40
C SER A 51 -30.51 1.88 -11.07
N ALA A 52 -30.31 0.56 -11.12
CA ALA A 52 -30.11 -0.25 -9.94
C ALA A 52 -28.69 -0.04 -9.43
N THR A 53 -28.57 0.61 -8.28
CA THR A 53 -27.34 0.56 -7.47
C THR A 53 -26.96 -0.92 -7.33
N PRO A 54 -25.76 -1.35 -7.76
CA PRO A 54 -25.31 -2.71 -7.51
C PRO A 54 -25.40 -3.00 -6.01
N GLU A 55 -26.03 -4.11 -5.66
CA GLU A 55 -26.05 -4.54 -4.25
C GLU A 55 -24.61 -4.79 -3.80
N PRO A 56 -24.20 -4.29 -2.61
CA PRO A 56 -22.86 -4.56 -2.10
C PRO A 56 -22.63 -6.08 -2.02
N PRO A 57 -21.42 -6.56 -2.37
CA PRO A 57 -21.11 -7.97 -2.24
C PRO A 57 -21.32 -8.43 -0.79
N MET A 58 -21.94 -9.59 -0.63
CA MET A 58 -22.14 -10.18 0.69
C MET A 58 -20.80 -10.64 1.25
N ILE A 59 -20.55 -10.31 2.53
CA ILE A 59 -19.36 -10.76 3.26
C ILE A 59 -19.67 -12.06 3.98
N GLU A 60 -18.80 -13.07 3.82
CA GLU A 60 -18.99 -14.42 4.34
C GLU A 60 -18.07 -14.69 5.54
N ALA A 61 -18.53 -15.51 6.47
CA ALA A 61 -17.63 -16.10 7.47
C ALA A 61 -16.66 -17.11 6.81
N PRO A 62 -15.43 -17.27 7.33
CA PRO A 62 -14.48 -18.24 6.82
C PRO A 62 -15.07 -19.66 6.77
N LYS A 63 -15.01 -20.30 5.61
CA LYS A 63 -15.40 -21.71 5.44
C LYS A 63 -14.36 -22.65 6.06
N THR A 64 -13.10 -22.20 6.08
CA THR A 64 -12.03 -22.93 6.75
C THR A 64 -11.09 -21.91 7.37
N ASP A 65 -10.96 -21.93 8.69
CA ASP A 65 -10.23 -20.89 9.43
C ASP A 65 -8.75 -21.25 9.66
N LEU A 66 -7.97 -20.30 10.18
CA LEU A 66 -6.58 -20.48 10.62
C LEU A 66 -6.49 -21.15 11.99
N THR A 67 -5.28 -21.58 12.38
CA THR A 67 -5.02 -22.13 13.72
C THR A 67 -4.73 -21.00 14.71
N TRP A 68 -5.79 -20.54 15.37
CA TRP A 68 -5.73 -19.43 16.32
C TRP A 68 -5.23 -19.85 17.71
N THR A 69 -4.41 -19.01 18.33
CA THR A 69 -3.89 -19.20 19.69
C THR A 69 -4.01 -17.92 20.51
N GLU A 70 -4.28 -18.00 21.81
CA GLU A 70 -4.37 -16.81 22.66
C GLU A 70 -3.03 -16.06 22.69
N CYS A 71 -3.08 -14.74 22.48
CA CYS A 71 -1.87 -13.92 22.43
C CYS A 71 -2.05 -12.50 22.97
N ALA A 72 -3.13 -12.19 23.70
CA ALA A 72 -3.44 -10.82 24.14
C ALA A 72 -2.29 -10.22 24.96
N ARG A 73 -1.79 -10.99 25.94
CA ARG A 73 -0.70 -10.54 26.82
C ARG A 73 0.59 -10.34 26.03
N ALA A 74 0.96 -11.30 25.18
CA ALA A 74 2.19 -11.22 24.38
C ALA A 74 2.16 -10.00 23.44
N THR A 75 1.04 -9.78 22.75
CA THR A 75 0.85 -8.65 21.83
C THR A 75 0.86 -7.31 22.57
N ALA A 76 0.20 -7.22 23.72
CA ALA A 76 0.19 -6.02 24.55
C ALA A 76 1.59 -5.67 25.07
N THR A 77 2.34 -6.66 25.57
CA THR A 77 3.73 -6.49 26.02
C THR A 77 4.64 -6.03 24.88
N ARG A 78 4.53 -6.63 23.69
CA ARG A 78 5.31 -6.25 22.50
C ARG A 78 5.20 -4.76 22.18
N TYR A 79 3.98 -4.21 22.28
CA TYR A 79 3.73 -2.81 21.94
C TYR A 79 3.77 -1.85 23.13
N GLY A 80 4.07 -2.34 24.33
CA GLY A 80 4.08 -1.51 25.54
C GLY A 80 2.71 -0.89 25.86
N VAL A 81 1.63 -1.59 25.52
CA VAL A 81 0.24 -1.14 25.75
C VAL A 81 -0.46 -2.08 26.73
N THR A 82 -1.57 -1.63 27.31
CA THR A 82 -2.44 -2.49 28.11
C THR A 82 -3.31 -3.34 27.19
N ALA A 83 -3.45 -4.63 27.49
CA ALA A 83 -4.39 -5.50 26.79
C ALA A 83 -5.84 -4.99 26.97
N PRO A 84 -6.66 -4.97 25.90
CA PRO A 84 -8.05 -4.55 26.00
C PRO A 84 -8.85 -5.46 26.93
N ALA A 85 -9.51 -4.87 27.93
CA ALA A 85 -10.39 -5.61 28.83
C ALA A 85 -11.61 -6.18 28.10
N GLY A 86 -12.00 -7.41 28.44
CA GLY A 86 -13.17 -8.07 27.84
C GLY A 86 -13.07 -8.25 26.33
N VAL A 87 -11.84 -8.40 25.79
CA VAL A 87 -11.59 -8.75 24.39
C VAL A 87 -10.72 -10.00 24.38
N THR A 88 -11.14 -10.98 23.60
CA THR A 88 -10.33 -12.13 23.24
C THR A 88 -9.42 -11.71 22.10
N VAL A 89 -8.11 -11.82 22.29
CA VAL A 89 -7.11 -11.56 21.25
C VAL A 89 -6.35 -12.84 20.95
N GLU A 90 -6.40 -13.25 19.69
CA GLU A 90 -5.82 -14.50 19.20
C GLU A 90 -4.86 -14.19 18.05
N CYS A 91 -3.81 -14.98 17.90
CA CYS A 91 -2.83 -14.86 16.85
C CYS A 91 -2.80 -16.13 16.00
N ALA A 92 -2.51 -15.95 14.72
CA ALA A 92 -2.27 -17.02 13.78
C ALA A 92 -1.21 -16.57 12.77
N GLU A 93 -0.73 -17.52 12.00
CA GLU A 93 0.24 -17.31 10.94
C GLU A 93 -0.34 -17.81 9.61
N LEU A 94 0.03 -17.14 8.53
CA LEU A 94 -0.32 -17.52 7.16
C LEU A 94 0.96 -17.51 6.34
N ASP A 95 1.30 -18.66 5.76
CA ASP A 95 2.39 -18.73 4.78
C ASP A 95 1.87 -18.24 3.41
N THR A 96 2.60 -17.31 2.83
CA THR A 96 2.32 -16.73 1.51
C THR A 96 3.57 -16.81 0.63
N PRO A 97 3.41 -16.90 -0.70
CA PRO A 97 4.55 -16.80 -1.60
C PRO A 97 5.25 -15.44 -1.44
N ILE A 98 6.59 -15.44 -1.51
CA ILE A 98 7.33 -14.19 -1.62
C ILE A 98 6.94 -13.45 -2.90
N ASP A 99 6.81 -14.20 -4.00
CA ASP A 99 6.35 -13.72 -5.29
C ASP A 99 5.07 -14.47 -5.69
N PRO A 100 3.89 -13.81 -5.72
CA PRO A 100 2.62 -14.43 -6.06
C PRO A 100 2.55 -14.89 -7.53
N ASP A 101 3.35 -14.32 -8.44
CA ASP A 101 3.43 -14.77 -9.84
C ASP A 101 4.28 -16.05 -9.98
N ARG A 102 5.07 -16.37 -8.95
CA ARG A 102 5.90 -17.59 -8.87
C ARG A 102 5.64 -18.34 -7.55
N PRO A 103 4.42 -18.89 -7.35
CA PRO A 103 3.96 -19.38 -6.04
C PRO A 103 4.70 -20.63 -5.53
N THR A 104 5.43 -21.36 -6.39
CA THR A 104 6.25 -22.51 -6.00
C THR A 104 7.65 -22.11 -5.52
N ALA A 105 7.95 -20.82 -5.47
CA ALA A 105 9.21 -20.30 -4.95
C ALA A 105 9.21 -20.25 -3.41
N THR A 106 10.14 -19.49 -2.85
CA THR A 106 10.26 -19.21 -1.41
C THR A 106 8.96 -18.65 -0.84
N THR A 107 8.56 -19.11 0.33
CA THR A 107 7.45 -18.55 1.11
C THR A 107 7.96 -17.62 2.21
N LEU A 108 7.09 -16.72 2.64
CA LEU A 108 7.25 -15.95 3.86
C LEU A 108 6.02 -16.17 4.75
N THR A 109 6.17 -15.91 6.04
CA THR A 109 5.07 -16.00 7.00
C THR A 109 4.56 -14.61 7.34
N VAL A 110 3.24 -14.44 7.23
CA VAL A 110 2.49 -13.24 7.61
C VAL A 110 1.76 -13.51 8.92
N ALA A 111 1.91 -12.61 9.89
CA ALA A 111 1.22 -12.70 11.17
C ALA A 111 -0.17 -12.05 11.10
N LEU A 112 -1.13 -12.72 11.72
CA LEU A 112 -2.49 -12.26 11.88
C LEU A 112 -2.85 -12.16 13.35
N THR A 113 -3.61 -11.12 13.72
CA THR A 113 -4.17 -10.94 15.06
C THR A 113 -5.66 -10.74 14.96
N ARG A 114 -6.45 -11.60 15.61
CA ARG A 114 -7.91 -11.48 15.68
C ARG A 114 -8.33 -10.92 17.03
N ALA A 115 -9.25 -9.96 17.01
CA ALA A 115 -9.94 -9.48 18.20
C ALA A 115 -11.44 -9.75 18.08
N ARG A 116 -12.05 -10.20 19.18
CA ARG A 116 -13.50 -10.36 19.33
C ARG A 116 -13.93 -10.15 20.76
N VAL A 117 -15.18 -9.78 20.98
CA VAL A 117 -15.82 -9.71 22.30
C VAL A 117 -16.80 -10.88 22.49
N THR A 118 -17.27 -11.11 23.71
CA THR A 118 -18.26 -12.15 24.01
C THR A 118 -19.55 -11.99 23.19
N ASP A 119 -19.95 -10.74 22.92
CA ASP A 119 -21.17 -10.41 22.18
C ASP A 119 -21.01 -10.49 20.65
N THR A 120 -19.82 -10.84 20.15
CA THR A 120 -19.60 -11.00 18.69
C THR A 120 -20.41 -12.21 18.21
N PRO A 121 -21.28 -12.08 17.19
CA PRO A 121 -21.99 -13.23 16.64
C PRO A 121 -20.98 -14.29 16.14
N PRO A 122 -21.20 -15.59 16.42
CA PRO A 122 -20.24 -16.64 16.09
C PRO A 122 -20.05 -16.86 14.59
N ASP A 123 -21.03 -16.47 13.78
CA ASP A 123 -21.08 -16.56 12.32
C ASP A 123 -20.87 -15.21 11.62
N ALA A 124 -20.50 -14.16 12.37
CA ALA A 124 -20.20 -12.86 11.77
C ALA A 124 -18.94 -12.92 10.90
N ALA A 125 -19.05 -12.43 9.67
CA ALA A 125 -17.93 -12.27 8.76
C ALA A 125 -16.84 -11.34 9.36
N PRO A 126 -15.56 -11.71 9.35
CA PRO A 126 -14.49 -10.85 9.85
C PRO A 126 -14.29 -9.60 9.00
N VAL A 127 -13.96 -8.48 9.66
CA VAL A 127 -13.36 -7.32 8.99
C VAL A 127 -11.85 -7.45 9.05
N VAL A 128 -11.19 -7.44 7.90
CA VAL A 128 -9.73 -7.49 7.79
C VAL A 128 -9.16 -6.09 7.90
N LEU A 129 -8.29 -5.88 8.87
CA LEU A 129 -7.62 -4.61 9.11
C LEU A 129 -6.18 -4.67 8.60
N THR A 130 -5.79 -3.68 7.80
CA THR A 130 -4.39 -3.48 7.40
C THR A 130 -3.97 -2.03 7.67
N ALA A 131 -2.75 -1.86 8.16
CA ALA A 131 -2.15 -0.58 8.49
C ALA A 131 -0.78 -0.41 7.79
N GLY A 132 -0.09 0.70 8.06
CA GLY A 132 1.24 1.00 7.53
C GLY A 132 2.37 0.23 8.21
N THR A 133 3.60 0.41 7.70
CA THR A 133 4.80 -0.19 8.29
C THR A 133 5.29 0.52 9.56
N ASP A 134 4.82 1.74 9.81
CA ASP A 134 5.11 2.55 10.99
C ASP A 134 4.28 2.12 12.21
N VAL A 135 3.03 1.68 11.97
CA VAL A 135 2.13 1.12 12.97
C VAL A 135 1.61 -0.22 12.48
N PRO A 136 2.16 -1.36 12.98
CA PRO A 136 1.67 -2.68 12.62
C PRO A 136 0.17 -2.82 12.87
N SER A 137 -0.53 -3.52 11.98
CA SER A 137 -1.97 -3.76 12.02
C SER A 137 -2.42 -4.35 13.36
N SER A 138 -1.66 -5.27 13.93
CA SER A 138 -1.93 -5.88 15.24
C SER A 138 -1.90 -4.85 16.37
N ARG A 139 -1.01 -3.85 16.32
CA ARG A 139 -1.00 -2.72 17.25
C ARG A 139 -2.21 -1.82 17.03
N ALA A 140 -2.53 -1.50 15.78
CA ALA A 140 -3.70 -0.70 15.43
C ALA A 140 -5.01 -1.35 15.93
N LEU A 141 -5.12 -2.68 15.82
CA LEU A 141 -6.24 -3.45 16.34
C LEU A 141 -6.38 -3.35 17.85
N LEU A 142 -5.29 -3.44 18.62
CA LEU A 142 -5.36 -3.25 20.07
C LEU A 142 -5.86 -1.84 20.44
N LEU A 143 -5.47 -0.81 19.69
CA LEU A 143 -5.97 0.55 19.89
C LEU A 143 -7.46 0.66 19.55
N LEU A 144 -7.89 0.09 18.42
CA LEU A 144 -9.29 0.03 18.00
C LEU A 144 -10.16 -0.67 19.05
N ALA A 145 -9.71 -1.80 19.57
CA ALA A 145 -10.43 -2.63 20.56
C ALA A 145 -10.60 -1.96 21.94
N ARG A 146 -9.79 -0.94 22.23
CA ARG A 146 -9.86 -0.11 23.45
C ARG A 146 -10.62 1.20 23.27
N GLY A 147 -10.73 1.67 22.03
CA GLY A 147 -11.27 2.98 21.70
C GLY A 147 -12.71 2.94 21.19
N PRO A 148 -13.15 4.02 20.51
CA PRO A 148 -14.48 4.11 19.92
C PRO A 148 -14.81 3.00 18.91
N GLY A 149 -13.80 2.44 18.25
CA GLY A 149 -13.97 1.34 17.29
C GLY A 149 -14.33 -0.01 17.93
N ARG A 150 -14.36 -0.14 19.26
CA ARG A 150 -14.77 -1.36 19.94
C ARG A 150 -16.18 -1.82 19.56
N SER A 151 -17.08 -0.90 19.23
CA SER A 151 -18.45 -1.24 18.76
C SER A 151 -18.47 -2.03 17.45
N LEU A 152 -17.39 -2.01 16.66
CA LEU A 152 -17.25 -2.89 15.51
C LEU A 152 -17.16 -4.36 15.96
N LEU A 153 -16.48 -4.61 17.09
CA LEU A 153 -16.30 -5.97 17.62
C LEU A 153 -17.59 -6.62 18.08
N THR A 154 -18.63 -5.85 18.42
CA THR A 154 -19.94 -6.42 18.77
C THR A 154 -20.71 -6.91 17.55
N GLN A 155 -20.27 -6.54 16.34
CA GLN A 155 -20.93 -6.90 15.08
C GLN A 155 -20.08 -7.89 14.29
N HIS A 156 -18.75 -7.68 14.26
CA HIS A 156 -17.81 -8.47 13.47
C HIS A 156 -16.51 -8.68 14.25
N PRO A 157 -15.91 -9.88 14.24
CA PRO A 157 -14.52 -9.99 14.67
C PRO A 157 -13.64 -9.19 13.71
N VAL A 158 -12.55 -8.61 14.22
CA VAL A 158 -11.58 -7.89 13.37
C VAL A 158 -10.29 -8.70 13.33
N VAL A 159 -9.78 -8.95 12.12
CA VAL A 159 -8.54 -9.68 11.86
C VAL A 159 -7.53 -8.71 11.27
N ALA A 160 -6.55 -8.31 12.05
CA ALA A 160 -5.43 -7.52 11.58
C ALA A 160 -4.39 -8.40 10.88
N VAL A 161 -3.92 -7.95 9.72
CA VAL A 161 -2.84 -8.59 8.95
C VAL A 161 -1.62 -7.68 8.99
N ASP A 162 -0.56 -8.10 9.69
CA ASP A 162 0.68 -7.33 9.74
C ASP A 162 1.43 -7.48 8.41
N ARG A 163 1.77 -6.36 7.76
CA ARG A 163 2.41 -6.40 6.43
C ARG A 163 3.69 -7.23 6.43
N ARG A 164 3.93 -7.99 5.35
CA ARG A 164 5.23 -8.64 5.09
C ARG A 164 6.39 -7.67 5.33
N GLY A 165 7.45 -8.16 5.96
CA GLY A 165 8.64 -7.40 6.32
C GLY A 165 8.56 -6.66 7.67
N THR A 166 7.39 -6.60 8.32
CA THR A 166 7.25 -6.02 9.66
C THR A 166 7.71 -7.00 10.76
N PRO A 167 7.94 -6.53 12.02
CA PRO A 167 8.55 -7.34 13.08
C PRO A 167 7.92 -8.70 13.39
N THR A 168 6.66 -8.91 13.04
CA THR A 168 5.88 -10.15 13.26
C THR A 168 5.65 -10.95 11.98
N SER A 169 5.86 -10.36 10.80
CA SER A 169 5.57 -10.96 9.51
C SER A 169 6.84 -11.04 8.67
N SER A 170 7.71 -12.00 8.99
CA SER A 170 9.01 -12.21 8.32
C SER A 170 9.87 -10.93 8.30
N PRO A 171 10.42 -10.53 9.46
CA PRO A 171 11.00 -9.20 9.66
C PRO A 171 12.19 -8.90 8.75
N LEU A 172 12.21 -7.70 8.16
CA LEU A 172 13.38 -7.20 7.45
C LEU A 172 14.44 -6.69 8.44
N ASP A 173 15.62 -7.31 8.40
CA ASP A 173 16.80 -6.89 9.16
C ASP A 173 18.04 -6.76 8.27
N CYS A 174 18.08 -5.71 7.47
CA CYS A 174 19.18 -5.41 6.56
C CYS A 174 19.98 -4.15 6.92
N MET A 175 19.63 -3.48 8.02
CA MET A 175 20.26 -2.23 8.45
C MET A 175 21.04 -2.42 9.73
N THR A 176 22.26 -1.88 9.75
CA THR A 176 23.08 -1.79 10.95
C THR A 176 22.45 -0.90 12.02
N ARG A 177 22.87 -1.08 13.29
CA ARG A 177 22.46 -0.21 14.39
C ARG A 177 22.81 1.26 14.16
N PHE A 178 23.95 1.52 13.51
CA PHE A 178 24.37 2.89 13.18
C PHE A 178 23.41 3.54 12.19
N GLU A 179 23.07 2.86 11.09
CA GLU A 179 22.15 3.38 10.07
C GLU A 179 20.76 3.62 10.65
N ARG A 180 20.22 2.65 11.41
CA ARG A 180 18.93 2.79 12.11
C ARG A 180 18.94 4.01 13.03
N SER A 181 20.01 4.18 13.82
CA SER A 181 20.16 5.31 14.73
C SER A 181 20.28 6.65 14.00
N ALA A 182 21.06 6.70 12.92
CA ALA A 182 21.22 7.90 12.11
C ALA A 182 19.89 8.34 11.49
N MET A 183 19.12 7.43 10.91
CA MET A 183 17.80 7.75 10.34
C MET A 183 16.78 8.14 11.41
N ALA A 184 16.65 7.36 12.49
CA ALA A 184 15.67 7.63 13.55
C ALA A 184 15.90 8.97 14.27
N THR A 185 17.13 9.48 14.24
CA THR A 185 17.49 10.75 14.88
C THR A 185 17.71 11.89 13.87
N ASN A 186 17.39 11.68 12.59
CA ASN A 186 17.69 12.65 11.52
C ASN A 186 19.17 13.10 11.50
N GLY A 187 20.09 12.18 11.78
CA GLY A 187 21.55 12.40 11.83
C GLY A 187 22.09 12.94 13.16
N LEU A 188 21.24 13.23 14.14
CA LEU A 188 21.63 13.86 15.42
C LEU A 188 22.15 12.89 16.49
N ALA A 189 22.13 11.58 16.24
CA ALA A 189 22.54 10.57 17.23
C ALA A 189 23.94 10.84 17.81
N GLY A 190 24.01 11.09 19.12
CA GLY A 190 25.26 11.35 19.83
C GLY A 190 25.76 12.80 19.82
N ASN A 191 25.12 13.71 19.06
CA ASN A 191 25.42 15.14 19.11
C ASN A 191 24.23 15.99 18.60
N ALA A 192 23.46 16.56 19.53
CA ALA A 192 22.32 17.42 19.21
C ALA A 192 22.70 18.78 18.59
N SER A 193 23.95 19.21 18.75
CA SER A 193 24.48 20.49 18.26
C SER A 193 25.25 20.35 16.94
N MET A 194 25.16 19.20 16.27
CA MET A 194 25.84 18.93 15.01
C MET A 194 25.47 19.98 13.93
N PRO A 195 26.45 20.55 13.20
CA PRO A 195 26.17 21.45 12.09
C PRO A 195 25.24 20.82 11.05
N GLN A 196 24.37 21.62 10.44
CA GLN A 196 23.38 21.11 9.49
C GLN A 196 24.00 20.36 8.30
N SER A 197 25.12 20.84 7.76
CA SER A 197 25.83 20.17 6.66
C SER A 197 26.31 18.78 7.05
N GLU A 198 26.96 18.66 8.20
CA GLU A 198 27.45 17.37 8.73
C GLU A 198 26.30 16.40 9.01
N ARG A 199 25.18 16.91 9.54
CA ARG A 199 23.96 16.13 9.77
C ARG A 199 23.39 15.56 8.47
N ILE A 200 23.30 16.39 7.42
CA ILE A 200 22.82 15.97 6.11
C ILE A 200 23.76 14.91 5.52
N ASP A 201 25.07 15.14 5.56
CA ASP A 201 26.06 14.20 5.04
C ASP A 201 26.00 12.85 5.77
N ARG A 202 25.82 12.87 7.10
CA ARG A 202 25.67 11.66 7.90
C ARG A 202 24.40 10.90 7.55
N LEU A 203 23.28 11.59 7.41
CA LEU A 203 22.01 10.98 7.03
C LEU A 203 22.08 10.40 5.61
N ALA A 204 22.65 11.13 4.66
CA ALA A 204 22.82 10.68 3.28
C ALA A 204 23.70 9.43 3.19
N ARG A 205 24.83 9.40 3.89
CA ARG A 205 25.70 8.20 3.95
C ARG A 205 24.98 6.99 4.57
N ALA A 206 24.26 7.21 5.66
CA ALA A 206 23.49 6.13 6.30
C ALA A 206 22.38 5.60 5.38
N ALA A 207 21.66 6.48 4.67
CA ALA A 207 20.61 6.09 3.75
C ALA A 207 21.16 5.33 2.52
N ALA A 208 22.28 5.78 1.94
CA ALA A 208 22.93 5.11 0.82
C ALA A 208 23.43 3.71 1.23
N SER A 209 24.20 3.64 2.33
CA SER A 209 24.73 2.37 2.86
C SER A 209 23.63 1.38 3.22
N ALA A 210 22.54 1.85 3.84
CA ALA A 210 21.39 1.01 4.14
C ALA A 210 20.68 0.51 2.87
N SER A 211 20.57 1.35 1.83
CA SER A 211 19.96 0.97 0.56
C SER A 211 20.75 -0.14 -0.12
N ASP A 212 22.08 0.00 -0.17
CA ASP A 212 22.97 -1.01 -0.74
C ASP A 212 22.89 -2.32 0.06
N GLY A 213 23.02 -2.23 1.40
CA GLY A 213 22.93 -3.39 2.28
C GLY A 213 21.59 -4.13 2.19
N CYS A 214 20.47 -3.40 2.08
CA CYS A 214 19.15 -4.01 1.90
C CYS A 214 18.98 -4.61 0.50
N ASN A 215 19.47 -3.96 -0.55
CA ASN A 215 19.41 -4.53 -1.90
C ASN A 215 20.21 -5.83 -2.01
N GLU A 216 21.38 -5.91 -1.36
CA GLU A 216 22.19 -7.13 -1.31
C GLU A 216 21.55 -8.21 -0.43
N THR A 217 21.12 -7.87 0.78
CA THR A 217 20.58 -8.82 1.77
C THR A 217 19.28 -9.45 1.29
N LEU A 218 18.43 -8.68 0.61
CA LEU A 218 17.11 -9.13 0.17
C LEU A 218 17.10 -9.70 -1.25
N SER A 219 18.24 -9.72 -1.94
CA SER A 219 18.34 -10.25 -3.29
C SER A 219 17.88 -11.72 -3.35
N PRO A 220 17.04 -12.11 -4.32
CA PRO A 220 16.53 -11.33 -5.47
C PRO A 220 15.16 -10.66 -5.24
N ASN A 221 14.66 -10.64 -4.01
CA ASN A 221 13.27 -10.30 -3.65
C ASN A 221 13.13 -8.91 -3.00
N GLN A 222 14.11 -8.02 -3.19
CA GLN A 222 14.12 -6.70 -2.54
C GLN A 222 12.92 -5.81 -2.93
N LEU A 223 12.21 -6.14 -4.02
CA LEU A 223 11.01 -5.43 -4.49
C LEU A 223 9.70 -6.10 -4.04
N ASP A 224 9.76 -7.26 -3.41
CA ASP A 224 8.59 -8.11 -3.13
C ASP A 224 7.93 -7.81 -1.78
N PHE A 225 8.26 -6.67 -1.18
CA PHE A 225 7.74 -6.18 0.11
C PHE A 225 6.85 -4.93 -0.03
N GLY A 226 6.61 -4.51 -1.27
CA GLY A 226 5.76 -3.35 -1.60
C GLY A 226 4.26 -3.58 -1.37
N VAL A 227 3.48 -2.54 -1.65
CA VAL A 227 2.02 -2.51 -1.44
C VAL A 227 1.28 -3.60 -2.22
N ALA A 228 1.62 -3.83 -3.48
CA ALA A 228 0.99 -4.86 -4.32
C ALA A 228 1.17 -6.27 -3.73
N PHE A 229 2.36 -6.56 -3.21
CA PHE A 229 2.65 -7.84 -2.58
C PHE A 229 1.95 -8.01 -1.22
N ALA A 230 1.80 -6.93 -0.45
CA ALA A 230 0.95 -6.93 0.74
C ALA A 230 -0.53 -7.14 0.41
N ALA A 231 -1.01 -6.66 -0.76
CA ALA A 231 -2.35 -6.97 -1.24
C ALA A 231 -2.48 -8.45 -1.62
N ALA A 232 -1.46 -9.03 -2.25
CA ALA A 232 -1.43 -10.47 -2.53
C ALA A 232 -1.49 -11.33 -1.24
N ASP A 233 -0.97 -10.85 -0.11
CA ASP A 233 -1.14 -11.52 1.20
C ASP A 233 -2.60 -11.55 1.64
N LEU A 234 -3.36 -10.48 1.39
CA LEU A 234 -4.80 -10.46 1.66
C LEU A 234 -5.55 -11.42 0.74
N GLU A 235 -5.11 -11.56 -0.52
CA GLU A 235 -5.69 -12.55 -1.44
C GLU A 235 -5.41 -13.98 -0.99
N ALA A 236 -4.18 -14.25 -0.52
CA ALA A 236 -3.84 -15.53 0.09
C ALA A 236 -4.74 -15.82 1.30
N LEU A 237 -5.06 -14.81 2.13
CA LEU A 237 -6.00 -14.94 3.24
C LEU A 237 -7.43 -15.24 2.75
N ARG A 238 -7.91 -14.54 1.71
CA ARG A 238 -9.22 -14.80 1.12
C ARG A 238 -9.36 -16.24 0.63
N ILE A 239 -8.36 -16.69 -0.14
CA ILE A 239 -8.28 -18.07 -0.65
C ILE A 239 -8.24 -19.06 0.51
N ARG A 240 -7.42 -18.78 1.52
CA ARG A 240 -7.31 -19.61 2.73
C ARG A 240 -8.67 -19.75 3.39
N TRP A 241 -9.38 -18.65 3.62
CA TRP A 241 -10.72 -18.68 4.22
C TRP A 241 -11.81 -19.26 3.33
N GLY A 242 -11.59 -19.35 2.01
CA GLY A 242 -12.56 -19.89 1.06
C GLY A 242 -13.79 -19.00 0.86
N VAL A 243 -13.64 -17.69 1.04
CA VAL A 243 -14.73 -16.70 0.93
C VAL A 243 -14.68 -15.97 -0.41
N ALA A 244 -15.83 -15.53 -0.94
CA ALA A 244 -15.86 -14.80 -2.21
C ALA A 244 -15.22 -13.41 -2.08
N HIS A 245 -15.49 -12.71 -0.96
CA HIS A 245 -15.03 -11.34 -0.75
C HIS A 245 -14.51 -11.13 0.68
N LEU A 246 -13.60 -10.18 0.84
CA LEU A 246 -13.13 -9.68 2.13
C LEU A 246 -13.77 -8.34 2.45
N ALA A 247 -14.19 -8.14 3.70
CA ALA A 247 -14.43 -6.81 4.24
C ALA A 247 -13.08 -6.19 4.65
N LEU A 248 -12.66 -5.09 4.02
CA LEU A 248 -11.36 -4.48 4.28
C LEU A 248 -11.47 -3.14 5.01
N LEU A 249 -10.59 -2.91 5.98
CA LEU A 249 -10.38 -1.65 6.69
C LEU A 249 -8.92 -1.25 6.60
N GLY A 250 -8.63 -0.21 5.82
CA GLY A 250 -7.30 0.40 5.70
C GLY A 250 -7.11 1.54 6.70
N LEU A 251 -5.98 1.56 7.40
CA LEU A 251 -5.58 2.68 8.27
C LEU A 251 -4.25 3.27 7.82
N GLY A 252 -4.20 4.59 7.62
CA GLY A 252 -3.00 5.26 7.12
C GLY A 252 -2.57 4.69 5.75
N GLU A 253 -1.30 4.35 5.61
CA GLU A 253 -0.72 3.69 4.42
C GLU A 253 -1.37 2.31 4.13
N GLY A 254 -2.03 1.69 5.11
CA GLY A 254 -2.85 0.49 4.87
C GLY A 254 -3.96 0.72 3.83
N SER A 255 -4.39 1.96 3.63
CA SER A 255 -5.36 2.31 2.57
C SER A 255 -4.82 2.02 1.18
N ASP A 256 -3.52 2.18 0.95
CA ASP A 256 -2.89 1.87 -0.34
C ASP A 256 -2.91 0.36 -0.62
N VAL A 257 -2.76 -0.46 0.43
CA VAL A 257 -2.89 -1.92 0.34
C VAL A 257 -4.32 -2.33 0.00
N VAL A 258 -5.32 -1.69 0.63
CA VAL A 258 -6.74 -1.93 0.30
C VAL A 258 -7.06 -1.53 -1.14
N LEU A 259 -6.52 -0.40 -1.62
CA LEU A 259 -6.73 0.06 -2.99
C LEU A 259 -6.05 -0.87 -4.02
N ALA A 260 -4.82 -1.30 -3.75
CA ALA A 260 -4.13 -2.27 -4.59
C ALA A 260 -4.89 -3.61 -4.64
N TYR A 261 -5.34 -4.11 -3.48
CA TYR A 261 -6.18 -5.30 -3.42
C TYR A 261 -7.45 -5.15 -4.25
N ALA A 262 -8.13 -4.01 -4.14
CA ALA A 262 -9.35 -3.77 -4.88
C ALA A 262 -9.10 -3.70 -6.40
N ALA A 263 -7.95 -3.16 -6.82
CA ALA A 263 -7.58 -3.09 -8.22
C ALA A 263 -7.28 -4.47 -8.82
N ASP A 264 -6.59 -5.33 -8.06
CA ASP A 264 -6.05 -6.59 -8.57
C ASP A 264 -6.95 -7.80 -8.29
N TYR A 265 -7.78 -7.76 -7.24
CA TYR A 265 -8.50 -8.92 -6.68
C TYR A 265 -9.96 -8.69 -6.29
N ALA A 266 -10.59 -7.53 -6.59
CA ALA A 266 -12.01 -7.29 -6.25
C ALA A 266 -13.05 -8.06 -7.10
N GLY A 267 -12.58 -8.87 -8.06
CA GLY A 267 -13.43 -9.62 -8.99
C GLY A 267 -14.05 -10.90 -8.42
#